data_AF-A0A7T5RJ61-F1
#
_entry.id   AF-A0A7T5RJ61-F1
#
_cell.length_a   1.000
_cell.length_b   1.000
_cell.length_c   1.000
_cell.angle_alpha   90.00
_cell.angle_beta   90.00
_cell.angle_gamma   90.00
#
_symmetry.space_group_name_H-M   'P 1'
#
loop_
_entity.id
_entity.type
_entity.pdbx_description
1 polymer ?
#
loop_
_entity_poly.entity_id
_entity_poly.type
_entity_poly.pdbx_seq_one_letter_code
_entity_poly.pdbx_strand_id
1 'polypeptide(L)'
;MSNKNQISKEKLRYSKITPYIYIGTNMLQYSHFERLKKLGISVDIDLEAGHIEKIPMRGLDTFLWLPTKDGHAPTHNQMAAGVAFLDQMVKHKKKVYVHCKNGHGRAPTLVIAYLAARGMMSKAAYEFVKKRRPVVHLNKEQMSAVEKFARLYKNHDSK
;
A
#
# COMPACT_ATOMS: atom_id res chain seq x y z
N MET A 1 -6.40 -28.20 21.14
CA MET A 1 -5.29 -28.14 20.15
C MET A 1 -5.59 -27.03 19.16
N SER A 2 -4.73 -26.01 19.08
CA SER A 2 -4.95 -24.77 18.33
C SER A 2 -4.75 -24.99 16.82
N ASN A 3 -5.82 -24.84 16.04
CA ASN A 3 -5.78 -25.01 14.59
C ASN A 3 -5.23 -23.73 13.93
N LYS A 4 -3.91 -23.68 13.75
CA LYS A 4 -3.22 -22.65 12.96
C LYS A 4 -3.48 -22.92 11.47
N ASN A 5 -3.71 -21.84 10.70
CA ASN A 5 -3.78 -21.77 9.23
C ASN A 5 -5.13 -21.87 8.51
N GLN A 6 -6.13 -21.08 8.94
CA GLN A 6 -7.04 -20.47 7.97
C GLN A 6 -6.96 -18.94 8.07
N ILE A 7 -6.17 -18.34 7.18
CA ILE A 7 -6.31 -16.91 6.90
C ILE A 7 -7.70 -16.76 6.27
N SER A 8 -8.62 -16.08 6.94
CA SER A 8 -9.99 -15.90 6.43
C SER A 8 -9.96 -15.29 5.02
N LYS A 9 -10.92 -15.66 4.16
CA LYS A 9 -11.07 -15.11 2.80
C LYS A 9 -11.07 -13.57 2.77
N GLU A 10 -11.51 -12.91 3.85
CA GLU A 10 -11.43 -11.45 3.99
C GLU A 10 -10.01 -10.94 4.25
N LYS A 11 -9.20 -11.61 5.08
CA LYS A 11 -7.79 -11.23 5.29
C LYS A 11 -6.97 -11.35 4.01
N LEU A 12 -7.34 -12.27 3.12
CA LEU A 12 -6.73 -12.38 1.78
C LEU A 12 -7.02 -11.12 0.93
N ARG A 13 -8.23 -10.58 0.99
CA ARG A 13 -8.66 -9.42 0.19
C ARG A 13 -8.00 -8.12 0.62
N TYR A 14 -7.99 -7.83 1.92
CA TYR A 14 -7.29 -6.65 2.44
C TYR A 14 -6.86 -6.84 3.89
N SER A 15 -5.97 -5.97 4.35
CA SER A 15 -5.47 -5.97 5.72
C SER A 15 -5.29 -4.54 6.19
N LYS A 16 -5.80 -4.26 7.40
CA LYS A 16 -5.56 -2.99 8.08
C LYS A 16 -4.12 -2.98 8.59
N ILE A 17 -3.31 -2.03 8.11
CA ILE A 17 -1.90 -1.89 8.48
C ILE A 17 -1.75 -0.91 9.64
N THR A 18 -2.41 0.25 9.53
CA THR A 18 -2.50 1.28 10.57
C THR A 18 -3.96 1.70 10.74
N PRO A 19 -4.31 2.62 11.66
CA PRO A 19 -5.66 3.18 11.73
C PRO A 19 -6.19 3.75 10.41
N TYR A 20 -5.30 4.24 9.53
CA TYR A 20 -5.65 4.96 8.30
C TYR A 20 -5.17 4.29 7.02
N ILE A 21 -4.37 3.23 7.08
CA ILE A 21 -3.76 2.60 5.90
C ILE A 21 -4.20 1.14 5.79
N TYR A 22 -4.70 0.78 4.61
CA TYR A 22 -5.12 -0.56 4.24
C TYR A 22 -4.35 -1.02 3.00
N ILE A 23 -3.97 -2.30 2.96
CA ILE A 23 -3.36 -2.93 1.78
C ILE A 23 -4.30 -4.02 1.28
N GLY A 24 -4.51 -4.11 -0.03
CA GLY A 24 -5.28 -5.21 -0.62
C GLY A 24 -4.97 -5.52 -2.09
N THR A 25 -5.82 -6.38 -2.64
CA THR A 25 -5.79 -6.86 -4.04
C THR A 25 -6.59 -5.93 -4.94
N ASN A 26 -6.42 -6.05 -6.26
CA ASN A 26 -7.33 -5.42 -7.21
C ASN A 26 -8.65 -6.19 -7.14
N MET A 27 -9.73 -5.47 -6.91
CA MET A 27 -11.02 -6.09 -6.58
C MET A 27 -12.06 -5.50 -7.52
N LEU A 28 -12.08 -6.04 -8.74
CA LEU A 28 -12.94 -5.62 -9.87
C LEU A 28 -14.45 -5.83 -9.65
N GLN A 29 -14.93 -5.99 -8.41
CA GLN A 29 -16.35 -6.22 -8.10
C GLN A 29 -16.96 -5.05 -7.34
N TYR A 30 -18.12 -4.57 -7.81
CA TYR A 30 -18.90 -3.46 -7.23
C TYR A 30 -19.19 -3.64 -5.72
N SER A 31 -19.41 -4.89 -5.30
CA SER A 31 -19.65 -5.27 -3.89
C SER A 31 -18.46 -5.00 -2.96
N HIS A 32 -17.26 -4.76 -3.51
CA HIS A 32 -16.07 -4.40 -2.75
C HIS A 32 -16.06 -2.92 -2.37
N PHE A 33 -16.44 -2.02 -3.28
CA PHE A 33 -16.45 -0.58 -3.02
C PHE A 33 -17.38 -0.20 -1.87
N GLU A 34 -18.58 -0.77 -1.84
CA GLU A 34 -19.53 -0.55 -0.75
C GLU A 34 -18.99 -1.04 0.61
N ARG A 35 -18.14 -2.08 0.61
CA ARG A 35 -17.45 -2.51 1.83
C ARG A 35 -16.36 -1.53 2.24
N LEU A 36 -15.54 -1.05 1.30
CA LEU A 36 -14.51 -0.05 1.59
C LEU A 36 -15.15 1.26 2.13
N LYS A 37 -16.25 1.72 1.54
CA LYS A 37 -17.03 2.86 2.05
C LYS A 37 -17.57 2.63 3.46
N LYS A 38 -18.12 1.45 3.76
CA LYS A 38 -18.57 1.09 5.11
C LYS A 38 -17.43 1.10 6.14
N LEU A 39 -16.19 0.90 5.70
CA LEU A 39 -15.00 1.06 6.54
C LEU A 39 -14.55 2.53 6.65
N GLY A 40 -15.19 3.46 5.94
CA GLY A 40 -14.83 4.88 5.86
C GLY A 40 -13.62 5.16 4.97
N ILE A 41 -13.25 4.22 4.09
CA ILE A 41 -12.20 4.43 3.09
C ILE A 41 -12.74 5.38 2.03
N SER A 42 -11.96 6.41 1.74
CA SER A 42 -12.31 7.52 0.82
C SER A 42 -11.22 7.80 -0.21
N VAL A 43 -10.05 7.19 -0.05
CA VAL A 43 -8.88 7.42 -0.91
C VAL A 43 -8.35 6.09 -1.42
N ASP A 44 -8.01 6.05 -2.70
CA ASP A 44 -7.39 4.91 -3.34
C ASP A 44 -6.04 5.23 -3.99
N ILE A 45 -5.09 4.29 -3.86
CA ILE A 45 -3.79 4.32 -4.51
C ILE A 45 -3.59 2.99 -5.25
N ASP A 46 -3.64 3.04 -6.58
CA ASP A 46 -3.45 1.88 -7.45
C ASP A 46 -2.03 1.85 -8.03
N LEU A 47 -1.35 0.72 -7.90
CA LEU A 47 -0.02 0.47 -8.43
C LEU A 47 0.00 -0.47 -9.64
N GLU A 48 -1.15 -0.88 -10.18
CA GLU A 48 -1.21 -1.81 -11.30
C GLU A 48 -0.96 -1.14 -12.65
N ALA A 49 0.19 -1.44 -13.28
CA ALA A 49 0.42 -1.08 -14.67
C ALA A 49 -0.41 -1.95 -15.63
N GLY A 50 -0.92 -1.35 -16.70
CA GLY A 50 -1.67 -2.06 -17.76
C GLY A 50 -3.13 -2.36 -17.42
N HIS A 51 -3.58 -1.99 -16.22
CA HIS A 51 -4.97 -2.00 -15.83
C HIS A 51 -5.31 -0.58 -15.34
N ILE A 52 -5.53 0.35 -16.28
CA ILE A 52 -6.31 1.53 -15.91
C ILE A 52 -7.70 0.97 -15.69
N GLU A 53 -8.14 0.85 -14.44
CA GLU A 53 -9.56 0.69 -14.19
C GLU A 53 -10.26 1.81 -14.99
N LYS A 54 -10.96 1.46 -16.08
CA LYS A 54 -11.80 2.39 -16.85
C LYS A 54 -12.99 2.90 -16.01
N ILE A 55 -12.97 2.60 -14.73
CA ILE A 55 -13.95 2.93 -13.74
C ILE A 55 -13.17 3.85 -12.80
N PRO A 56 -13.34 5.18 -12.85
CA PRO A 56 -13.10 5.95 -11.62
C PRO A 56 -13.91 5.22 -10.54
N MET A 57 -13.26 4.62 -9.55
CA MET A 57 -13.93 3.82 -8.50
C MET A 57 -15.15 4.61 -8.05
N ARG A 58 -16.34 4.22 -8.54
CA ARG A 58 -17.53 5.06 -8.45
C ARG A 58 -17.91 5.10 -6.97
N GLY A 59 -17.47 6.16 -6.29
CA GLY A 59 -17.74 6.42 -4.88
C GLY A 59 -16.55 6.51 -3.93
N LEU A 60 -15.30 6.62 -4.40
CA LEU A 60 -14.22 7.18 -3.58
C LEU A 60 -13.96 8.63 -4.00
N ASP A 61 -13.59 9.45 -3.02
CA ASP A 61 -13.44 10.91 -3.20
C ASP A 61 -12.15 11.27 -3.92
N THR A 62 -11.12 10.42 -3.80
CA THR A 62 -9.77 10.74 -4.27
C THR A 62 -9.04 9.49 -4.73
N PHE A 63 -8.29 9.61 -5.83
CA PHE A 63 -7.58 8.50 -6.47
C PHE A 63 -6.18 8.95 -6.92
N LEU A 64 -5.18 8.09 -6.72
CA LEU A 64 -3.83 8.26 -7.27
C LEU A 64 -3.39 6.97 -7.98
N TRP A 65 -2.95 7.10 -9.22
CA TRP A 65 -2.40 5.97 -9.99
C TRP A 65 -0.88 6.06 -10.12
N LEU A 66 -0.19 4.99 -9.74
CA LEU A 66 1.26 4.85 -9.77
C LEU A 66 1.64 3.59 -10.55
N PRO A 67 1.47 3.59 -11.89
CA PRO A 67 1.59 2.40 -12.72
C PRO A 67 2.94 1.71 -12.53
N THR A 68 2.92 0.53 -11.90
CA THR A 68 4.12 -0.24 -11.60
C THR A 68 3.98 -1.63 -12.22
N LYS A 69 4.97 -2.02 -13.03
CA LYS A 69 5.04 -3.33 -13.67
C LYS A 69 5.06 -4.43 -12.60
N ASP A 70 4.35 -5.54 -12.85
CA ASP A 70 4.35 -6.64 -11.89
C ASP A 70 5.76 -7.19 -11.66
N GLY A 71 6.03 -7.60 -10.41
CA GLY A 71 7.37 -8.02 -9.98
C GLY A 71 8.42 -6.90 -9.87
N HIS A 72 8.10 -5.65 -10.16
CA HIS A 72 9.06 -4.54 -10.06
C HIS A 72 8.72 -3.61 -8.88
N ALA A 73 9.67 -2.77 -8.50
CA ALA A 73 9.45 -1.68 -7.57
C ALA A 73 8.85 -0.45 -8.29
N PRO A 74 8.04 0.38 -7.61
CA PRO A 74 7.73 1.71 -8.14
C PRO A 74 9.02 2.51 -8.30
N THR A 75 9.07 3.37 -9.31
CA THR A 75 10.22 4.27 -9.50
C THR A 75 10.40 5.20 -8.30
N HIS A 76 11.59 5.80 -8.17
CA HIS A 76 11.85 6.76 -7.09
C HIS A 76 10.82 7.90 -7.07
N ASN A 77 10.50 8.47 -8.23
CA ASN A 77 9.53 9.58 -8.34
C ASN A 77 8.11 9.11 -7.98
N GLN A 78 7.71 7.90 -8.40
CA GLN A 78 6.42 7.33 -7.99
C GLN A 78 6.35 7.07 -6.49
N MET A 79 7.43 6.57 -5.88
CA MET A 79 7.50 6.42 -4.43
C MET A 79 7.43 7.78 -3.73
N ALA A 80 8.15 8.79 -4.21
CA ALA A 80 8.12 10.14 -3.63
C ALA A 80 6.70 10.72 -3.67
N ALA A 81 6.06 10.70 -4.84
CA ALA A 81 4.69 11.16 -5.02
C ALA A 81 3.69 10.37 -4.15
N GLY A 82 3.78 9.04 -4.16
CA GLY A 82 2.88 8.18 -3.40
C GLY A 82 3.05 8.32 -1.88
N VAL A 83 4.28 8.46 -1.39
CA VAL A 83 4.58 8.67 0.03
C VAL A 83 4.07 10.04 0.49
N ALA A 84 4.33 11.10 -0.28
CA ALA A 84 3.83 12.44 0.04
C ALA A 84 2.30 12.51 0.05
N PHE A 85 1.65 11.92 -0.97
CA PHE A 85 0.20 11.84 -1.06
C PHE A 85 -0.39 11.03 0.11
N LEU A 86 0.18 9.87 0.42
CA LEU A 86 -0.27 9.04 1.54
C LEU A 86 -0.12 9.77 2.90
N ASP A 87 1.01 10.45 3.12
CA ASP A 87 1.24 11.26 4.33
C ASP A 87 0.20 12.39 4.46
N GLN A 88 -0.08 13.12 3.37
CA GLN A 88 -1.11 14.15 3.35
C GLN A 88 -2.48 13.59 3.74
N MET A 89 -2.90 12.48 3.14
CA MET A 89 -4.21 11.87 3.41
C MET A 89 -4.31 11.38 4.87
N VAL A 90 -3.25 10.77 5.39
CA VAL A 90 -3.18 10.34 6.79
C VAL A 90 -3.23 11.53 7.75
N LYS A 91 -2.54 12.64 7.45
CA LYS A 91 -2.60 13.89 8.23
C LYS A 91 -4.03 14.46 8.28
N HIS A 92 -4.78 14.35 7.19
CA HIS A 92 -6.20 14.71 7.13
C HIS A 92 -7.15 13.63 7.69
N LYS A 93 -6.62 12.59 8.36
CA LYS A 93 -7.40 11.47 8.94
C LYS A 93 -8.26 10.73 7.91
N LYS A 94 -7.89 10.77 6.63
CA LYS A 94 -8.54 9.99 5.57
C LYS A 94 -8.01 8.56 5.60
N LYS A 95 -8.90 7.59 5.39
CA LYS A 95 -8.53 6.18 5.28
C LYS A 95 -8.20 5.87 3.82
N VAL A 96 -6.99 5.37 3.62
CA VAL A 96 -6.40 5.11 2.31
C VAL A 96 -6.30 3.62 2.06
N TYR A 97 -6.76 3.19 0.89
CA TYR A 97 -6.58 1.86 0.37
C TYR A 97 -5.44 1.88 -0.64
N VAL A 98 -4.44 1.02 -0.44
CA VAL A 98 -3.28 0.89 -1.35
C VAL A 98 -3.32 -0.51 -1.93
N HIS A 99 -3.39 -0.62 -3.26
CA HIS A 99 -3.48 -1.92 -3.91
C HIS A 99 -2.64 -2.02 -5.18
N CYS A 100 -2.52 -3.26 -5.62
CA CYS A 100 -2.07 -3.65 -6.95
C CYS A 100 -2.88 -4.91 -7.29
N LYS A 101 -2.44 -5.77 -8.22
CA LYS A 101 -3.17 -7.01 -8.50
C LYS A 101 -3.41 -7.92 -7.29
N ASN A 102 -2.34 -8.42 -6.68
CA ASN A 102 -2.45 -9.39 -5.58
C ASN A 102 -2.22 -8.78 -4.18
N GLY A 103 -1.79 -7.51 -4.11
CA GLY A 103 -1.44 -6.88 -2.82
C GLY A 103 -0.28 -7.55 -2.08
N HIS A 104 0.66 -8.17 -2.82
CA HIS A 104 1.80 -8.92 -2.25
C HIS A 104 3.13 -8.15 -2.30
N GLY A 105 3.43 -7.49 -3.42
CA GLY A 105 4.72 -6.82 -3.65
C GLY A 105 4.59 -5.31 -3.78
N ARG A 106 4.02 -4.82 -4.90
CA ARG A 106 3.96 -3.39 -5.26
C ARG A 106 3.32 -2.51 -4.17
N ALA A 107 2.06 -2.74 -3.81
CA ALA A 107 1.37 -1.96 -2.77
C ALA A 107 2.09 -1.99 -1.40
N PRO A 108 2.51 -3.17 -0.89
CA PRO A 108 3.36 -3.23 0.29
C PRO A 108 4.66 -2.45 0.18
N THR A 109 5.33 -2.44 -0.98
CA THR A 109 6.57 -1.67 -1.21
C THR A 109 6.35 -0.20 -0.92
N LEU A 110 5.26 0.40 -1.41
CA LEU A 110 4.95 1.81 -1.15
C LEU A 110 4.65 2.08 0.34
N VAL A 111 3.84 1.24 0.97
CA VAL A 111 3.49 1.42 2.40
C VAL A 111 4.70 1.25 3.31
N ILE A 112 5.60 0.30 3.00
CA ILE A 112 6.85 0.11 3.75
C ILE A 112 7.77 1.33 3.55
N ALA A 113 7.88 1.86 2.32
CA ALA A 113 8.65 3.07 2.05
C ALA A 113 8.11 4.27 2.85
N TYR A 114 6.79 4.44 2.94
CA TYR A 114 6.14 5.46 3.76
C TYR A 114 6.50 5.32 5.26
N LEU A 115 6.36 4.12 5.83
CA LEU A 115 6.71 3.88 7.23
C LEU A 115 8.20 4.14 7.50
N ALA A 116 9.07 3.78 6.56
CA ALA A 116 10.50 3.99 6.68
C ALA A 116 10.89 5.47 6.58
N ALA A 117 10.25 6.22 5.69
CA ALA A 117 10.38 7.68 5.58
C ALA A 117 9.96 8.38 6.89
N ARG A 118 8.98 7.82 7.60
CA ARG A 118 8.51 8.30 8.92
C ARG A 118 9.39 7.88 10.11
N GLY A 119 10.60 7.36 9.85
CA GLY A 119 11.60 7.07 10.87
C GLY A 119 11.76 5.59 11.23
N MET A 120 10.91 4.70 10.73
CA MET A 120 11.07 3.25 10.96
C MET A 120 12.27 2.71 10.17
N MET A 121 13.01 1.75 10.72
CA MET A 121 14.02 1.03 9.92
C MET A 121 13.32 0.23 8.82
N SER A 122 13.83 0.22 7.58
CA SER A 122 13.19 -0.47 6.44
C SER A 122 12.84 -1.94 6.73
N LYS A 123 13.76 -2.67 7.39
CA LYS A 123 13.51 -4.05 7.82
C LYS A 123 12.38 -4.14 8.86
N ALA A 124 12.35 -3.25 9.83
CA ALA A 124 11.27 -3.22 10.84
C ALA A 124 9.92 -2.85 10.21
N ALA A 125 9.90 -1.93 9.24
CA ALA A 125 8.70 -1.57 8.48
C ALA A 125 8.17 -2.76 7.66
N TYR A 126 9.07 -3.50 7.01
CA TYR A 126 8.71 -4.74 6.32
C TYR A 126 8.08 -5.76 7.28
N GLU A 127 8.73 -6.07 8.41
CA GLU A 127 8.21 -7.03 9.39
C GLU A 127 6.87 -6.57 9.99
N PHE A 128 6.73 -5.27 10.25
CA PHE A 128 5.49 -4.67 10.75
C PHE A 128 4.31 -4.91 9.80
N VAL A 129 4.53 -4.73 8.50
CA VAL A 129 3.53 -4.95 7.45
C VAL A 129 3.28 -6.45 7.27
N LYS A 130 4.35 -7.26 7.18
CA LYS A 130 4.28 -8.73 7.03
C LYS A 130 3.48 -9.39 8.14
N LYS A 131 3.66 -8.96 9.40
CA LYS A 131 2.90 -9.46 10.55
C LYS A 131 1.38 -9.24 10.40
N ARG A 132 0.97 -8.13 9.77
CA ARG A 132 -0.45 -7.77 9.57
C ARG A 132 -1.04 -8.34 8.28
N ARG A 133 -0.20 -8.53 7.27
CA ARG A 133 -0.55 -9.14 5.99
C ARG A 133 0.49 -10.23 5.65
N PRO A 134 0.30 -11.47 6.15
CA PRO A 134 1.28 -12.55 5.98
C PRO A 134 1.61 -12.92 4.53
N VAL A 135 0.74 -12.57 3.59
CA VAL A 135 0.94 -12.80 2.14
C VAL A 135 1.93 -11.81 1.50
N VAL A 136 2.36 -10.77 2.21
CA VAL A 136 3.35 -9.80 1.68
C VAL A 136 4.67 -10.49 1.40
N HIS A 137 5.23 -10.21 0.23
CA HIS A 137 6.55 -10.68 -0.16
C HIS A 137 7.17 -9.65 -1.10
N LEU A 138 8.26 -9.04 -0.64
CA LEU A 138 9.07 -8.14 -1.46
C LEU A 138 10.24 -8.95 -2.03
N ASN A 139 10.49 -8.79 -3.32
CA ASN A 139 11.72 -9.30 -3.91
C ASN A 139 12.91 -8.36 -3.60
N LYS A 140 14.11 -8.76 -4.06
CA LYS A 140 15.35 -8.01 -3.82
C LYS A 140 15.28 -6.58 -4.39
N GLU A 141 14.70 -6.40 -5.57
CA GLU A 141 14.54 -5.10 -6.21
C GLU A 141 13.66 -4.16 -5.35
N GLN A 142 12.49 -4.65 -4.93
CA GLN A 142 11.55 -3.90 -4.10
C GLN A 142 12.12 -3.53 -2.74
N MET A 143 12.81 -4.45 -2.07
CA MET A 143 13.45 -4.15 -0.78
C MET A 143 14.58 -3.13 -0.95
N SER A 144 15.41 -3.26 -1.98
CA SER A 144 16.48 -2.30 -2.29
C SER A 144 15.92 -0.91 -2.60
N ALA A 145 14.80 -0.83 -3.33
CA ALA A 145 14.12 0.42 -3.63
C ALA A 145 13.63 1.12 -2.34
N VAL A 146 13.03 0.39 -1.40
CA VAL A 146 12.62 0.92 -0.09
C VAL A 146 13.80 1.48 0.68
N GLU A 147 14.90 0.73 0.78
CA GLU A 147 16.10 1.16 1.51
C GLU A 147 16.74 2.40 0.90
N LYS A 148 16.90 2.42 -0.43
CA LYS A 148 17.42 3.57 -1.16
C LYS A 148 16.52 4.80 -0.97
N PHE A 149 15.21 4.62 -1.05
CA PHE A 149 14.25 5.70 -0.85
C PHE A 149 14.32 6.27 0.56
N ALA A 150 14.24 5.42 1.59
CA ALA A 150 14.27 5.85 2.99
C ALA A 150 15.55 6.61 3.35
N ARG A 151 16.71 6.20 2.79
CA ARG A 151 17.98 6.92 2.97
C ARG A 151 17.95 8.31 2.36
N LEU A 152 17.45 8.44 1.13
CA LEU A 152 17.37 9.74 0.43
C LEU A 152 16.36 10.68 1.08
N TYR A 153 15.24 10.14 1.57
CA TYR A 153 14.18 10.91 2.22
C TYR A 153 14.66 11.58 3.52
N LYS A 154 15.40 10.85 4.37
CA LYS A 154 15.99 11.42 5.61
C LYS A 154 16.95 12.58 5.35
N ASN A 155 17.64 12.55 4.22
CA ASN A 155 18.58 13.62 3.84
C ASN A 155 17.87 14.91 3.40
N HIS A 156 16.58 14.81 3.04
CA HIS A 156 15.77 15.94 2.61
C HIS A 156 15.07 16.65 3.80
N ASP A 157 14.66 15.90 4.83
CA ASP A 157 14.00 16.48 6.02
C ASP A 157 14.99 17.00 7.08
N SER A 158 16.29 16.75 6.90
CA SER A 158 17.36 17.21 7.81
C SER A 158 18.01 18.54 7.39
N LYS A 159 17.42 19.25 6.43
CA LYS A 159 17.81 20.60 5.98
C LYS A 159 16.66 21.56 6.20
#